data_AF-S4R998-F1
#
_entry.id   AF-S4R998-F1
#
_cell.length_a   1.000
_cell.length_b   1.000
_cell.length_c   1.000
_cell.angle_alpha   90.00
_cell.angle_beta   90.00
_cell.angle_gamma   90.00
#
_symmetry.space_group_name_H-M   'P 1'
#
loop_
_entity.id
_entity.type
_entity.pdbx_description
1 polymer ?
#
loop_
_entity_poly.entity_id
_entity_poly.type
_entity_poly.pdbx_seq_one_letter_code
_entity_poly.pdbx_strand_id
1 'polypeptide(L)'
;RRWKYLSCSENHGVRAPAPEQYLTPLQQKEVAIRHLRSQLRDTQGQLDDRESEVEEMRLRMLRMREDWVDGECHRMEAQHALKDAKREIRQLKSLVDLMKSSLSGKERSVQKYFIDININQKRRLESIFHCMEVAQSTAAHGEAQAASSTPCSPKRALPRRSTYTKLSDSVCVGAPCGGRQA
;
A
#
# COMPACT_ATOMS: atom_id res chain seq x y z
N ARG A 1 27.31 8.18 122.66
CA ARG A 1 27.74 7.44 121.46
C ARG A 1 26.93 6.15 121.34
N ARG A 2 26.07 6.01 120.32
CA ARG A 2 25.78 4.73 119.64
C ARG A 2 24.93 5.00 118.40
N TRP A 3 25.56 4.85 117.25
CA TRP A 3 24.91 4.85 115.94
C TRP A 3 23.97 3.65 115.86
N LYS A 4 22.71 3.88 115.50
CA LYS A 4 21.81 2.82 115.06
C LYS A 4 21.62 3.03 113.56
N TYR A 5 22.11 2.04 112.82
CA TYR A 5 22.01 1.87 111.38
C TYR A 5 20.60 2.22 110.88
N LEU A 6 20.47 3.17 109.96
CA LEU A 6 19.24 3.40 109.20
C LEU A 6 19.09 2.22 108.24
N SER A 7 18.15 1.33 108.56
CA SER A 7 17.80 0.14 107.78
C SER A 7 17.27 0.53 106.41
N CYS A 8 17.90 0.01 105.35
CA CYS A 8 17.43 0.03 103.97
C CYS A 8 16.20 -0.87 103.78
N SER A 9 15.03 -0.49 104.29
CA SER A 9 13.83 -1.33 104.19
C SER A 9 12.57 -0.55 103.78
N GLU A 10 12.72 0.41 102.87
CA GLU A 10 11.59 1.20 102.37
C GLU A 10 11.53 1.13 100.84
N ASN A 11 11.28 -0.08 100.32
CA ASN A 11 11.01 -0.35 98.90
C ASN A 11 9.77 -1.24 98.75
N HIS A 12 8.67 -0.86 99.40
CA HIS A 12 7.40 -1.56 99.27
C HIS A 12 6.34 -0.59 98.74
N GLY A 13 6.23 -0.50 97.42
CA GLY A 13 5.14 0.23 96.75
C GLY A 13 5.49 0.89 95.42
N VAL A 14 6.78 0.98 95.06
CA VAL A 14 7.17 1.61 93.80
C VAL A 14 7.00 0.58 92.68
N ARG A 15 5.97 0.76 91.85
CA ARG A 15 5.80 0.09 90.56
C ARG A 15 7.16 0.08 89.86
N ALA A 16 7.60 -1.10 89.39
CA ALA A 16 8.88 -1.22 88.69
C ALA A 16 8.99 -0.09 87.65
N PRO A 17 10.00 0.80 87.75
CA PRO A 17 10.23 1.85 86.78
C PRO A 17 10.17 1.28 85.36
N ALA A 18 9.70 2.05 84.39
CA ALA A 18 9.79 1.65 82.99
C ALA A 18 11.27 1.29 82.68
N PRO A 19 11.57 0.29 81.83
CA PRO A 19 12.96 -0.13 81.55
C PRO A 19 13.88 1.05 81.18
N GLU A 20 13.32 2.08 80.56
CA GLU A 20 13.97 3.35 80.23
C GLU A 20 14.46 4.13 81.45
N GLN A 21 13.81 4.01 82.61
CA GLN A 21 14.15 4.67 83.87
C GLN A 21 15.32 4.01 84.62
N TYR A 22 15.81 2.85 84.16
CA TYR A 22 17.04 2.22 84.66
C TYR A 22 18.30 2.68 83.90
N LEU A 23 18.13 3.49 82.85
CA LEU A 23 19.21 3.97 82.01
C LEU A 23 19.61 5.39 82.41
N THR A 24 20.91 5.70 82.37
CA THR A 24 21.38 7.08 82.49
C THR A 24 20.84 7.91 81.32
N PRO A 25 20.70 9.24 81.45
CA PRO A 25 20.30 10.10 80.33
C PRO A 25 21.17 9.92 79.07
N LEU A 26 22.44 9.54 79.23
CA LEU A 26 23.33 9.18 78.11
C LEU A 26 22.89 7.86 77.45
N GLN A 27 22.65 6.81 78.22
CA GLN A 27 22.19 5.51 77.72
C GLN A 27 20.81 5.61 77.04
N GLN A 28 19.88 6.41 77.56
CA GLN A 28 18.59 6.67 76.92
C GLN A 28 18.77 7.30 75.53
N LYS A 29 19.65 8.30 75.41
CA LYS A 29 19.98 8.92 74.12
C LYS A 29 20.63 7.91 73.17
N GLU A 30 21.53 7.05 73.64
CA GLU A 30 22.15 6.00 72.82
C GLU A 30 21.12 4.99 72.29
N VAL A 31 20.16 4.57 73.11
CA VAL A 31 19.05 3.69 72.68
C VAL A 31 18.18 4.40 71.65
N ALA A 32 17.78 5.65 71.90
CA ALA A 32 16.98 6.45 70.98
C ALA A 32 17.69 6.62 69.62
N ILE A 33 18.99 6.93 69.63
CA ILE A 33 19.80 7.04 68.40
C ILE A 33 19.81 5.70 67.64
N ARG A 34 19.98 4.56 68.32
CA ARG A 34 19.94 3.24 67.66
C ARG A 34 18.58 2.94 67.05
N HIS A 35 17.49 3.25 67.76
CA HIS A 35 16.14 3.08 67.24
C HIS A 35 15.89 3.94 66.01
N LEU A 36 16.22 5.24 66.08
CA LEU A 36 16.08 6.17 64.95
C LEU A 36 16.92 5.73 63.74
N ARG A 37 18.15 5.24 63.97
CA ARG A 37 18.98 4.67 62.89
C ARG A 37 18.35 3.42 62.27
N SER A 38 17.67 2.59 63.06
CA SER A 38 16.95 1.43 62.53
C SER A 38 15.77 1.87 61.67
N GLN A 39 14.93 2.74 62.20
CA GLN A 39 13.79 3.29 61.47
C GLN A 39 14.21 3.97 60.18
N LEU A 40 15.31 4.73 60.19
CA LEU A 40 15.86 5.36 58.98
C LEU A 40 16.25 4.33 57.92
N ARG A 41 16.92 3.24 58.31
CA ARG A 41 17.27 2.16 57.37
C ARG A 41 16.03 1.48 56.82
N ASP A 42 15.03 1.23 57.66
CA ASP A 42 13.78 0.59 57.24
C ASP A 42 13.03 1.49 56.24
N THR A 43 12.94 2.81 56.50
CA THR A 43 12.34 3.77 55.56
C THR A 43 13.14 3.92 54.27
N GLN A 44 14.47 3.83 54.34
CA GLN A 44 15.34 3.87 53.16
C GLN A 44 15.07 2.64 52.28
N GLY A 45 14.98 1.44 52.86
CA GLY A 45 14.67 0.22 52.11
C GLY A 45 13.29 0.29 51.44
N GLN A 46 12.28 0.81 52.15
CA GLN A 46 10.95 1.03 51.55
C GLN A 46 10.97 2.04 50.40
N LEU A 47 11.80 3.08 50.50
CA LEU A 47 12.00 4.05 49.42
C LEU A 47 12.64 3.37 48.20
N ASP A 48 13.72 2.61 48.41
CA ASP A 48 14.44 1.92 47.33
C ASP A 48 13.52 0.91 46.60
N ASP A 49 12.70 0.17 47.34
CA ASP A 49 11.69 -0.74 46.78
C ASP A 49 10.66 0.01 45.93
N ARG A 50 10.16 1.16 46.42
CA ARG A 50 9.23 2.02 45.67
C ARG A 50 9.89 2.59 44.42
N GLU A 51 11.14 3.03 44.50
CA GLU A 51 11.89 3.54 43.34
C GLU A 51 12.06 2.46 42.28
N SER A 52 12.37 1.23 42.69
CA SER A 52 12.45 0.07 41.79
C SER A 52 11.11 -0.22 41.11
N GLU A 53 10.00 -0.22 41.85
CA GLU A 53 8.66 -0.41 41.29
C GLU A 53 8.29 0.70 40.30
N VAL A 54 8.58 1.96 40.65
CA VAL A 54 8.35 3.10 39.75
C VAL A 54 9.12 2.93 38.45
N GLU A 55 10.36 2.46 38.50
CA GLU A 55 11.17 2.22 37.31
C GLU A 55 10.67 1.05 36.48
N GLU A 56 10.23 -0.05 37.10
CA GLU A 56 9.58 -1.17 36.40
C GLU A 56 8.31 -0.70 35.67
N MET A 57 7.48 0.10 36.34
CA MET A 57 6.26 0.64 35.76
C MET A 57 6.56 1.58 34.59
N ARG A 58 7.59 2.43 34.70
CA ARG A 58 8.04 3.28 33.57
C ARG A 58 8.48 2.43 32.38
N LEU A 59 9.26 1.37 32.62
CA LEU A 59 9.71 0.46 31.57
C LEU A 59 8.52 -0.23 30.89
N ARG A 60 7.52 -0.67 31.66
CA ARG A 60 6.28 -1.24 31.13
C ARG A 60 5.50 -0.23 30.31
N MET A 61 5.37 1.00 30.78
CA MET A 61 4.71 2.07 30.01
C MET A 61 5.44 2.38 28.70
N LEU A 62 6.78 2.37 28.70
CA LEU A 62 7.56 2.56 27.49
C LEU A 62 7.26 1.47 26.45
N ARG A 63 7.30 0.19 26.86
CA ARG A 63 6.95 -0.94 25.99
C ARG A 63 5.52 -0.84 25.46
N MET A 64 4.55 -0.50 26.31
CA MET A 64 3.16 -0.31 25.86
C MET A 64 3.01 0.83 24.85
N ARG A 65 3.84 1.88 24.94
CA ARG A 65 3.88 2.95 23.94
C ARG A 65 4.51 2.46 22.64
N GLU A 66 5.59 1.70 22.70
CA GLU A 66 6.23 1.10 21.53
C GLU A 66 5.25 0.17 20.79
N ASP A 67 4.61 -0.76 21.51
CA ASP A 67 3.58 -1.66 20.97
C ASP A 67 2.43 -0.89 20.33
N TRP A 68 2.01 0.22 20.95
CA TRP A 68 0.98 1.09 20.40
C TRP A 68 1.41 1.77 19.10
N VAL A 69 2.65 2.29 19.05
CA VAL A 69 3.21 2.91 17.84
C VAL A 69 3.32 1.90 16.71
N ASP A 70 3.80 0.69 16.99
CA ASP A 70 3.91 -0.39 16.01
C ASP A 70 2.52 -0.81 15.49
N GLY A 71 1.53 -0.92 16.38
CA GLY A 71 0.14 -1.20 16.00
C GLY A 71 -0.43 -0.13 15.06
N GLU A 72 -0.18 1.14 15.35
CA GLU A 72 -0.61 2.27 14.53
C GLU A 72 0.11 2.30 13.16
N CYS A 73 1.39 1.95 13.13
CA CYS A 73 2.17 1.80 11.89
C CYS A 73 1.54 0.75 10.97
N HIS A 74 1.33 -0.48 11.46
CA HIS A 74 0.70 -1.56 10.68
C HIS A 74 -0.68 -1.16 10.15
N ARG A 75 -1.47 -0.43 10.95
CA ARG A 75 -2.78 0.07 10.54
C ARG A 75 -2.66 1.04 9.36
N MET A 76 -1.72 1.98 9.41
CA MET A 76 -1.47 2.92 8.31
C MET A 76 -0.95 2.21 7.06
N GLU A 77 -0.03 1.25 7.21
CA GLU A 77 0.50 0.45 6.09
C GLU A 77 -0.61 -0.30 5.35
N ALA A 78 -1.52 -0.95 6.09
CA ALA A 78 -2.68 -1.62 5.51
C ALA A 78 -3.60 -0.65 4.75
N GLN A 79 -3.81 0.55 5.30
CA GLN A 79 -4.59 1.60 4.63
C GLN A 79 -3.92 2.08 3.34
N HIS A 80 -2.60 2.26 3.34
CA HIS A 80 -1.83 2.62 2.17
C HIS A 80 -1.89 1.54 1.08
N ALA A 81 -1.66 0.27 1.44
CA ALA A 81 -1.75 -0.87 0.52
C ALA A 81 -3.15 -0.97 -0.13
N LEU A 82 -4.21 -0.80 0.66
CA LEU A 82 -5.58 -0.79 0.14
C LEU A 82 -5.82 0.36 -0.83
N LYS A 83 -5.32 1.57 -0.52
CA LYS A 83 -5.46 2.75 -1.38
C LYS A 83 -4.74 2.55 -2.71
N ASP A 84 -3.56 1.93 -2.69
CA ASP A 84 -2.78 1.64 -3.89
C ASP A 84 -3.43 0.54 -4.73
N ALA A 85 -3.88 -0.56 -4.12
CA ALA A 85 -4.64 -1.60 -4.81
C ALA A 85 -5.92 -1.03 -5.49
N LYS A 86 -6.65 -0.14 -4.80
CA LYS A 86 -7.81 0.55 -5.39
C LYS A 86 -7.43 1.46 -6.57
N ARG A 87 -6.26 2.09 -6.54
CA ARG A 87 -5.75 2.91 -7.65
C ARG A 87 -5.42 2.03 -8.86
N GLU A 88 -4.70 0.94 -8.64
CA GLU A 88 -4.32 -0.02 -9.68
C GLU A 88 -5.54 -0.60 -10.37
N ILE A 89 -6.56 -1.04 -9.60
CA ILE A 89 -7.82 -1.54 -10.15
C ILE A 89 -8.50 -0.50 -11.04
N ARG A 90 -8.49 0.78 -10.67
CA ARG A 90 -9.07 1.86 -11.50
C ARG A 90 -8.27 2.07 -12.79
N GLN A 91 -6.94 2.06 -12.71
CA GLN A 91 -6.07 2.22 -13.87
C GLN A 91 -6.26 1.07 -14.85
N LEU A 92 -6.27 -0.18 -14.37
CA LEU A 92 -6.51 -1.37 -15.20
C LEU A 92 -7.90 -1.33 -15.87
N LYS A 93 -8.95 -0.92 -15.14
CA LYS A 93 -10.29 -0.73 -15.73
C LYS A 93 -10.29 0.29 -16.86
N SER A 94 -9.66 1.45 -16.64
CA SER A 94 -9.52 2.50 -17.67
C SER A 94 -8.77 2.00 -18.91
N LEU A 95 -7.68 1.24 -18.72
CA LEU A 95 -6.93 0.64 -19.82
C LEU A 95 -7.77 -0.36 -20.61
N VAL A 96 -8.55 -1.20 -19.93
CA VAL A 96 -9.48 -2.13 -20.58
C VAL A 96 -10.53 -1.39 -21.40
N ASP A 97 -11.11 -0.32 -20.86
CA ASP A 97 -12.12 0.48 -21.57
C ASP A 97 -11.52 1.21 -22.79
N LEU A 98 -10.28 1.71 -22.66
CA LEU A 98 -9.52 2.26 -23.78
C LEU A 98 -9.26 1.21 -24.86
N MET A 99 -8.85 -0.01 -24.49
CA MET A 99 -8.64 -1.09 -25.45
C MET A 99 -9.94 -1.52 -26.14
N LYS A 100 -11.06 -1.60 -25.41
CA LYS A 100 -12.38 -1.90 -25.98
C LYS A 100 -12.82 -0.85 -27.00
N SER A 101 -12.64 0.43 -26.71
CA SER A 101 -12.97 1.51 -27.65
C SER A 101 -12.07 1.49 -28.89
N SER A 102 -10.78 1.20 -28.72
CA SER A 102 -9.84 1.00 -29.83
C SER A 102 -10.22 -0.19 -30.73
N LEU A 103 -10.59 -1.33 -30.11
CA LEU A 103 -10.99 -2.53 -30.84
C LEU A 103 -12.30 -2.32 -31.62
N SER A 104 -13.32 -1.70 -31.03
CA SER A 104 -14.55 -1.38 -31.75
C SER A 104 -14.33 -0.37 -32.90
N GLY A 105 -13.37 0.55 -32.75
CA GLY A 105 -12.91 1.41 -33.85
C GLY A 105 -12.32 0.61 -35.01
N LYS A 106 -11.45 -0.35 -34.72
CA LYS A 106 -10.84 -1.25 -35.71
C LYS A 106 -11.87 -2.20 -36.34
N GLU A 107 -12.83 -2.70 -35.57
CA GLU A 107 -13.90 -3.56 -36.08
C GLU A 107 -14.77 -2.83 -37.12
N ARG A 108 -15.16 -1.58 -36.83
CA ARG A 108 -15.89 -0.72 -37.78
C ARG A 108 -15.10 -0.45 -39.07
N SER A 109 -13.78 -0.25 -38.99
CA SER A 109 -12.98 -0.04 -40.20
C SER A 109 -12.87 -1.31 -41.04
N VAL A 110 -12.72 -2.48 -40.42
CA VAL A 110 -12.76 -3.78 -41.11
C VAL A 110 -14.11 -4.01 -41.79
N GLN A 111 -15.22 -3.73 -41.09
CA GLN A 111 -16.56 -3.84 -41.65
C GLN A 111 -16.75 -2.91 -42.86
N LYS A 112 -16.23 -1.68 -42.79
CA LYS A 112 -16.23 -0.74 -43.92
C LYS A 112 -15.50 -1.30 -45.13
N TYR A 113 -14.30 -1.87 -44.94
CA TYR A 113 -13.56 -2.49 -46.04
C TYR A 113 -14.34 -3.63 -46.71
N PHE A 114 -15.03 -4.46 -45.93
CA PHE A 114 -15.84 -5.54 -46.49
C PHE A 114 -16.99 -5.01 -47.36
N ILE A 115 -17.69 -3.98 -46.89
CA ILE A 115 -18.76 -3.32 -47.65
C ILE A 115 -18.20 -2.67 -48.93
N ASP A 116 -17.09 -1.95 -48.83
CA ASP A 116 -16.45 -1.29 -49.98
C ASP A 116 -16.03 -2.30 -51.05
N ILE A 117 -15.45 -3.44 -50.63
CA ILE A 117 -15.09 -4.54 -51.53
C ILE A 117 -16.33 -5.09 -52.22
N ASN A 118 -17.41 -5.37 -51.48
CA ASN A 118 -18.63 -5.93 -52.03
C ASN A 118 -19.29 -4.97 -53.05
N ILE A 119 -19.40 -3.68 -52.71
CA ILE A 119 -19.93 -2.66 -53.62
C ILE A 119 -19.06 -2.54 -54.88
N ASN A 120 -17.73 -2.53 -54.73
CA ASN A 120 -16.81 -2.44 -55.86
C ASN A 120 -16.92 -3.66 -56.79
N GLN A 121 -17.01 -4.85 -56.21
CA GLN A 121 -17.22 -6.09 -56.97
C GLN A 121 -18.56 -6.07 -57.72
N LYS A 122 -19.65 -5.67 -57.07
CA LYS A 122 -20.95 -5.51 -57.71
C LYS A 122 -20.89 -4.52 -58.88
N ARG A 123 -20.32 -3.33 -58.66
CA ARG A 123 -20.12 -2.31 -59.71
C ARG A 123 -19.27 -2.84 -60.87
N ARG A 124 -18.23 -3.63 -60.58
CA ARG A 124 -17.40 -4.27 -61.61
C ARG A 124 -18.21 -5.26 -62.45
N LEU A 125 -19.07 -6.07 -61.82
CA LEU A 125 -19.95 -6.99 -62.54
C LEU A 125 -20.95 -6.23 -63.43
N GLU A 126 -21.64 -5.22 -62.88
CA GLU A 126 -22.56 -4.35 -63.63
C GLU A 126 -21.87 -3.71 -64.84
N SER A 127 -20.64 -3.21 -64.66
CA SER A 127 -19.84 -2.63 -65.75
C SER A 127 -19.52 -3.65 -66.84
N ILE A 128 -19.22 -4.90 -66.49
CA ILE A 128 -18.97 -5.96 -67.48
C ILE A 128 -20.24 -6.28 -68.26
N PHE A 129 -21.39 -6.41 -67.57
CA PHE A 129 -22.68 -6.64 -68.23
C PHE A 129 -23.04 -5.50 -69.18
N HIS A 130 -22.86 -4.25 -68.77
CA HIS A 130 -23.13 -3.09 -69.63
C HIS A 130 -22.23 -3.06 -70.87
N CYS A 131 -20.93 -3.32 -70.72
CA CYS A 131 -20.02 -3.41 -71.88
C CYS A 131 -20.44 -4.53 -72.86
N MET A 132 -20.90 -5.67 -72.35
CA MET A 132 -21.39 -6.77 -73.17
C MET A 132 -22.70 -6.41 -73.88
N GLU A 133 -23.62 -5.74 -73.21
CA GLU A 133 -24.89 -5.26 -73.77
C GLU A 133 -24.67 -4.25 -74.90
N VAL A 134 -23.75 -3.30 -74.72
CA VAL A 134 -23.36 -2.32 -75.75
C VAL A 134 -22.75 -3.03 -76.96
N ALA A 135 -21.83 -3.98 -76.75
CA ALA A 135 -21.21 -4.74 -77.84
C ALA A 135 -22.24 -5.55 -78.66
N GLN A 136 -23.25 -6.13 -78.00
CA GLN A 136 -24.36 -6.83 -78.68
C GLN A 136 -25.30 -5.89 -79.42
N SER A 137 -25.62 -4.73 -78.84
CA SER A 137 -26.46 -3.71 -79.46
C SER A 137 -25.80 -3.14 -80.72
N THR A 138 -24.48 -2.95 -80.71
CA THR A 138 -23.71 -2.58 -81.91
C THR A 138 -23.62 -3.69 -82.95
N ALA A 139 -23.72 -4.97 -82.55
CA ALA A 139 -23.73 -6.10 -83.47
C ALA A 139 -25.12 -6.32 -84.10
N ALA A 140 -26.21 -6.07 -83.37
CA ALA A 140 -27.59 -6.20 -83.85
C ALA A 140 -28.07 -5.02 -84.72
N HIS A 141 -27.43 -3.86 -84.63
CA HIS A 141 -27.62 -2.72 -85.55
C HIS A 141 -26.55 -2.64 -86.66
N GLY A 142 -25.75 -3.69 -86.82
CA GLY A 142 -24.68 -3.81 -87.82
C GLY A 142 -25.12 -4.11 -89.25
N GLU A 143 -26.33 -3.71 -89.66
CA GLU A 143 -26.71 -3.60 -91.08
C GLU A 143 -27.35 -2.23 -91.38
N ALA A 144 -26.68 -1.14 -91.01
CA ALA A 144 -26.70 0.09 -91.82
C ALA A 144 -25.55 1.01 -91.39
N GLN A 145 -24.66 1.26 -92.34
CA GLN A 145 -23.63 2.31 -92.39
C GLN A 145 -22.30 2.04 -91.67
N ALA A 146 -21.35 1.74 -92.54
CA ALA A 146 -19.92 1.73 -92.33
C ALA A 146 -19.35 3.08 -91.84
N ALA A 147 -18.18 2.96 -91.21
CA ALA A 147 -17.15 3.97 -90.97
C ALA A 147 -17.30 4.89 -89.74
N SER A 148 -16.69 4.47 -88.64
CA SER A 148 -15.53 5.21 -88.09
C SER A 148 -14.88 4.40 -86.96
N SER A 149 -13.80 3.72 -87.31
CA SER A 149 -12.87 3.10 -86.38
C SER A 149 -12.23 4.14 -85.47
N THR A 150 -12.40 4.00 -84.14
CA THR A 150 -11.39 4.47 -83.18
C THR A 150 -11.16 3.38 -82.12
N PRO A 151 -9.90 3.02 -81.78
CA PRO A 151 -9.63 1.81 -81.02
C PRO A 151 -9.91 2.00 -79.52
N CYS A 152 -10.73 1.13 -78.96
CA CYS A 152 -10.87 0.92 -77.53
C CYS A 152 -9.53 0.45 -76.95
N SER A 153 -8.80 1.33 -76.28
CA SER A 153 -7.59 1.00 -75.54
C SER A 153 -7.93 0.78 -74.06
N PRO A 154 -7.89 -0.45 -73.53
CA PRO A 154 -7.95 -0.65 -72.09
C PRO A 154 -6.55 -0.34 -71.54
N LYS A 155 -6.34 0.90 -71.07
CA LYS A 155 -5.19 1.17 -70.21
C LYS A 155 -5.33 0.28 -68.97
N ARG A 156 -4.53 -0.77 -68.95
CA ARG A 156 -4.27 -1.69 -67.84
C ARG A 156 -3.78 -0.87 -66.63
N ALA A 157 -4.69 -0.32 -65.85
CA ALA A 157 -4.39 0.15 -64.51
C ALA A 157 -4.34 -1.08 -63.59
N LEU A 158 -3.18 -1.73 -63.56
CA LEU A 158 -2.80 -2.60 -62.45
C LEU A 158 -2.94 -1.77 -61.16
N PRO A 159 -3.74 -2.17 -60.16
CA PRO A 159 -3.48 -1.65 -58.83
C PRO A 159 -2.12 -2.23 -58.44
N ARG A 160 -1.16 -1.33 -58.26
CA ARG A 160 0.19 -1.62 -57.78
C ARG A 160 0.05 -2.56 -56.58
N ARG A 161 0.49 -3.80 -56.75
CA ARG A 161 0.61 -4.80 -55.69
C ARG A 161 1.46 -4.15 -54.59
N SER A 162 0.86 -3.88 -53.43
CA SER A 162 1.57 -3.30 -52.30
C SER A 162 2.69 -4.27 -51.89
N THR A 163 3.91 -3.78 -51.86
CA THR A 163 5.07 -4.49 -51.37
C THR A 163 4.85 -4.83 -49.89
N TYR A 164 4.86 -6.12 -49.59
CA TYR A 164 5.03 -6.66 -48.25
C TYR A 164 6.38 -6.19 -47.70
N THR A 165 6.38 -5.19 -46.82
CA THR A 165 7.46 -4.99 -45.84
C THR A 165 7.03 -5.67 -44.55
N LYS A 166 7.83 -6.66 -44.14
CA LYS A 166 7.75 -7.28 -42.82
C LYS A 166 7.82 -6.20 -41.73
N LEU A 167 6.77 -6.12 -40.91
CA LEU A 167 6.95 -5.68 -39.52
C LEU A 167 7.45 -6.91 -38.76
N SER A 168 8.75 -6.97 -38.54
CA SER A 168 9.33 -7.85 -37.53
C SER A 168 9.58 -6.98 -36.30
N ASP A 169 8.83 -7.30 -35.24
CA ASP A 169 9.06 -7.13 -33.81
C ASP A 169 10.19 -6.20 -33.32
N SER A 170 9.83 -5.26 -32.45
CA SER A 170 10.44 -5.23 -31.11
C SER A 170 9.48 -4.56 -30.11
N VAL A 171 8.79 -5.40 -29.36
CA VAL A 171 8.31 -5.06 -28.02
C VAL A 171 9.56 -4.98 -27.14
N CYS A 172 9.93 -3.78 -26.73
CA CYS A 172 10.72 -3.56 -25.53
C CYS A 172 9.82 -2.89 -24.50
N VAL A 173 9.02 -3.71 -23.82
CA VAL A 173 8.48 -3.38 -22.49
C VAL A 173 9.30 -4.20 -21.51
N GLY A 174 10.25 -3.52 -20.86
CA GLY A 174 11.17 -4.10 -19.88
C GLY A 174 11.35 -3.13 -18.71
N ALA A 175 10.41 -3.21 -17.78
CA ALA A 175 10.49 -3.02 -16.32
C ALA A 175 11.09 -1.74 -15.68
N PRO A 176 10.63 -1.38 -14.46
CA PRO A 176 11.04 -0.17 -13.75
C PRO A 176 12.28 -0.42 -12.88
N CYS A 177 13.25 0.49 -12.95
CA CYS A 177 14.32 0.55 -11.96
C CYS A 177 13.79 1.14 -10.65
N GLY A 178 13.51 0.26 -9.69
CA GLY A 178 13.42 0.64 -8.28
C GLY A 178 14.80 0.96 -7.73
N GLY A 179 15.07 2.24 -7.51
CA GLY A 179 16.16 2.71 -6.67
C GLY A 179 15.58 3.16 -5.33
N ARG A 180 15.69 2.29 -4.31
CA ARG A 180 15.48 2.66 -2.90
C ARG A 180 16.84 2.52 -2.21
N GLN A 181 17.44 3.65 -1.88
CA GLN A 181 18.54 3.78 -0.92
C GLN A 181 18.14 4.90 0.04
N ALA A 182 18.43 4.65 1.32
CA ALA A 182 18.09 5.42 2.53
C ALA A 182 16.63 5.32 2.98
#